data_AF-A0A9X8D6T1-F1
#
_entry.id   AF-A0A9X8D6T1-F1
#
_cell.length_a   1.000
_cell.length_b   1.000
_cell.length_c   1.000
_cell.angle_alpha   90.00
_cell.angle_beta   90.00
_cell.angle_gamma   90.00
#
_symmetry.space_group_name_H-M   'P 1'
#
loop_
_entity.id
_entity.type
_entity.pdbx_description
1 polymer ?
#
loop_
_entity_poly.entity_id
_entity_poly.type
_entity_poly.pdbx_seq_one_letter_code
_entity_poly.pdbx_strand_id
1 'polypeptide(L)' 'MQLITTPHLDAPDDFYEALIEAHQGLSTEESHAFNARLVLVLANHVGSLAVLREAFDAARAG' A
#
# COMPACT_ATOMS: atom_id res chain seq x y z
N MET A 1 -0.33 -10.01 14.87
CA MET A 1 -0.76 -9.90 13.46
C MET A 1 0.38 -10.40 12.60
N GLN A 2 0.09 -11.14 11.53
CA GLN A 2 1.06 -11.63 10.54
C GLN A 2 0.80 -10.93 9.21
N LEU A 3 1.80 -10.84 8.34
CA LEU A 3 1.62 -10.28 7.00
C LEU A 3 0.69 -11.17 6.16
N ILE A 4 -0.21 -10.55 5.41
CA ILE A 4 -1.06 -11.22 4.41
C ILE A 4 -0.58 -10.82 3.02
N THR A 5 -0.09 -11.78 2.25
CA THR A 5 0.41 -11.57 0.87
C THR A 5 -0.51 -12.16 -0.20
N THR A 6 -1.60 -12.79 0.21
CA THR A 6 -2.66 -13.29 -0.67
C THR A 6 -3.75 -12.21 -0.84
N PRO A 7 -4.56 -12.27 -1.91
CA PRO A 7 -5.72 -11.39 -2.05
C PRO A 7 -6.61 -11.40 -0.81
N HIS A 8 -6.81 -10.23 -0.20
CA HIS A 8 -7.55 -10.06 1.05
C HIS A 8 -8.26 -8.70 1.09
N LEU A 9 -8.95 -8.39 -0.01
CA LEU A 9 -9.82 -7.22 -0.14
C LEU A 9 -11.24 -7.73 -0.43
N ASP A 10 -12.23 -7.17 0.28
CA ASP A 10 -13.64 -7.54 0.11
C ASP A 10 -14.17 -7.14 -1.27
N ALA A 11 -13.72 -5.98 -1.77
CA ALA A 11 -14.03 -5.46 -3.10
C ALA A 11 -12.72 -5.00 -3.79
N PRO A 12 -11.98 -5.91 -4.44
CA PRO A 12 -10.72 -5.58 -5.11
C PRO A 12 -10.88 -4.50 -6.17
N ASP A 13 -11.92 -4.60 -7.00
CA ASP A 13 -12.16 -3.68 -8.12
C ASP A 13 -12.43 -2.25 -7.64
N ASP A 14 -13.30 -2.08 -6.64
CA ASP A 14 -13.61 -0.78 -6.04
C ASP A 14 -12.34 -0.13 -5.43
N PHE A 15 -11.47 -0.92 -4.80
CA PHE A 15 -10.20 -0.42 -4.29
C PHE A 15 -9.27 0.04 -5.42
N TYR A 16 -9.15 -0.75 -6.49
CA TYR A 16 -8.32 -0.38 -7.65
C TYR A 16 -8.84 0.88 -8.34
N GLU A 17 -10.16 1.03 -8.50
CA GLU A 17 -10.77 2.24 -9.04
C GLU A 17 -10.44 3.46 -8.17
N ALA A 18 -10.68 3.38 -6.86
CA ALA A 18 -10.38 4.46 -5.93
C ALA A 18 -8.88 4.84 -5.91
N LEU A 19 -7.99 3.86 -6.05
CA LEU A 19 -6.55 4.11 -6.15
C LEU A 19 -6.20 4.87 -7.43
N ILE A 20 -6.76 4.47 -8.58
CA ILE A 20 -6.55 5.15 -9.85
C ILE A 20 -7.07 6.59 -9.79
N GLU A 21 -8.27 6.79 -9.25
CA GLU A 21 -8.85 8.11 -9.04
C GLU A 21 -7.97 9.01 -8.17
N ALA A 22 -7.40 8.47 -7.09
CA ALA A 22 -6.51 9.22 -6.20
C ALA A 22 -5.24 9.73 -6.90
N HIS A 23 -4.84 9.12 -8.03
CA HIS A 23 -3.70 9.54 -8.83
C HIS A 23 -4.06 10.49 -9.99
N GLN A 24 -5.34 10.70 -10.29
CA GLN A 24 -5.76 11.55 -11.41
C GLN A 24 -5.28 12.99 -11.22
N GLY A 25 -4.64 13.54 -12.26
CA GLY A 25 -4.13 14.92 -12.27
C GLY A 25 -2.79 15.11 -11.55
N LEU A 26 -2.21 14.07 -10.94
CA LEU A 26 -0.87 14.14 -10.36
C LEU A 26 0.21 13.94 -11.42
N SER A 27 1.32 14.67 -11.29
CA SER A 27 2.56 14.34 -11.99
C SER A 27 3.12 13.00 -11.51
N THR A 28 4.10 12.46 -12.22
CA THR A 28 4.82 11.25 -11.79
C THR A 28 5.46 11.43 -10.41
N GLU A 29 6.10 12.58 -10.18
CA GLU A 29 6.74 12.92 -8.90
C GLU A 29 5.71 13.02 -7.78
N GLU A 30 4.57 13.66 -8.04
CA GLU A 30 3.47 13.80 -7.08
C GLU A 30 2.83 12.45 -6.75
N SER A 31 2.68 11.59 -7.76
CA SER A 31 2.21 10.21 -7.63
C SER A 31 3.15 9.37 -6.75
N HIS A 32 4.46 9.48 -6.95
CA HIS A 32 5.44 8.83 -6.06
C HIS A 32 5.36 9.37 -4.63
N ALA A 33 5.24 10.68 -4.46
CA ALA A 33 5.09 11.29 -3.15
C ALA A 33 3.77 10.86 -2.45
N PHE A 34 2.69 10.72 -3.21
CA PHE A 34 1.42 10.16 -2.72
C PHE A 34 1.60 8.73 -2.23
N ASN A 35 2.24 7.86 -3.02
CA ASN A 35 2.49 6.47 -2.64
C ASN A 35 3.34 6.35 -1.37
N ALA A 36 4.38 7.18 -1.22
CA ALA A 36 5.19 7.20 0.00
C ALA A 36 4.36 7.59 1.24
N ARG A 37 3.47 8.59 1.11
CA ARG A 37 2.55 8.98 2.20
C ARG A 37 1.54 7.88 2.51
N LEU A 38 0.97 7.25 1.48
CA LEU A 38 0.01 6.15 1.64
C LEU A 38 0.64 4.98 2.40
N VAL A 39 1.86 4.57 2.03
CA VAL A 39 2.61 3.52 2.73
C VAL A 39 2.80 3.86 4.21
N LEU A 40 3.14 5.10 4.55
CA LEU A 40 3.28 5.53 5.95
C LEU A 40 1.96 5.47 6.72
N VAL A 41 0.85 5.89 6.10
CA VAL A 41 -0.49 5.83 6.73
C VAL A 41 -0.88 4.38 7.00
N LEU A 42 -0.69 3.48 6.04
CA LEU A 42 -0.98 2.06 6.21
C LEU A 42 -0.05 1.41 7.24
N ALA A 43 1.24 1.80 7.26
CA ALA A 43 2.19 1.30 8.25
C ALA A 43 1.78 1.69 9.68
N ASN A 44 1.26 2.91 9.87
CA ASN A 44 0.72 3.35 11.15
C ASN A 44 -0.52 2.54 11.55
N HIS A 45 -1.40 2.21 10.60
CA HIS A 45 -2.55 1.34 10.86
C HIS A 45 -2.14 -0.09 11.27
N VAL A 46 -1.08 -0.63 10.65
CA VAL A 46 -0.52 -1.94 11.00
C VAL A 46 0.13 -1.95 12.39
N GLY A 47 0.88 -0.89 12.75
CA GLY A 47 1.42 -0.66 14.09
C GLY A 47 2.49 -1.65 14.58
N SER A 48 2.87 -2.65 13.77
CA SER A 48 3.82 -3.71 14.15
C SER A 48 5.07 -3.70 13.28
N LEU A 49 6.21 -3.33 13.86
CA LEU A 49 7.50 -3.33 13.16
C LEU A 49 7.89 -4.72 12.62
N ALA A 50 7.50 -5.80 13.30
CA ALA A 50 7.77 -7.16 12.83
C ALA A 50 7.03 -7.44 11.51
N VAL A 51 5.73 -7.11 11.44
CA VAL A 51 4.92 -7.25 10.22
C VAL A 51 5.45 -6.35 9.09
N LEU A 52 5.88 -5.12 9.43
CA LEU A 52 6.46 -4.22 8.44
C LEU A 52 7.78 -4.74 7.86
N ARG A 53 8.60 -5.43 8.67
CA ARG A 53 9.83 -6.09 8.17
C ARG A 53 9.51 -7.24 7.23
N GLU A 54 8.53 -8.08 7.59
CA GLU A 54 8.03 -9.11 6.67
C GLU A 54 7.55 -8.50 5.34
N ALA A 55 6.87 -7.35 5.40
CA ALA A 55 6.40 -6.65 4.21
C ALA A 55 7.56 -6.14 3.33
N PHE A 56 8.65 -5.65 3.93
CA PHE A 56 9.84 -5.24 3.18
C PHE A 56 10.50 -6.41 2.46
N ASP A 57 10.58 -7.56 3.11
CA ASP A 57 11.19 -8.75 2.50
C ASP A 57 10.30 -9.30 1.38
N ALA A 58 8.97 -9.30 1.57
CA ALA A 58 8.02 -9.66 0.51
C ALA A 58 8.11 -8.71 -0.70
N ALA A 59 8.20 -7.40 -0.47
CA ALA A 59 8.31 -6.40 -1.54
C ALA A 59 9.64 -6.45 -2.32
N ARG A 60 10.72 -6.99 -1.73
CA ARG A 60 11.99 -7.21 -2.45
C ARG A 60 11.98 -8.44 -3.35
N ALA A 61 11.09 -9.39 -3.07
CA ALA A 61 11.05 -10.69 -3.75
C ALA A 61 10.14 -10.71 -5.00
N GLY A 62 9.26 -9.72 -5.15
CA GLY A 62 8.42 -9.51 -6.34
C GLY A 62 9.02 -8.50 -7.28
#